data_AF-A0A833TG52-F1
#
_entry.id   AF-A0A833TG52-F1
#
_cell.length_a   1.000
_cell.length_b   1.000
_cell.length_c   1.000
_cell.angle_alpha   90.00
_cell.angle_beta   90.00
_cell.angle_gamma   90.00
#
_symmetry.space_group_name_H-M   'P 1'
#
loop_
_entity.id
_entity.type
_entity.pdbx_description
1 polymer ?
#
loop_
_entity_poly.entity_id
_entity_poly.type
_entity_poly.pdbx_seq_one_letter_code
_entity_poly.pdbx_strand_id
1 'polypeptide(L)'
;MLDGVANTNPLTKTNILNASEPPNTSTRLLRLPTTTHQDHEDVQDKLAGERAGLPGMTKLDDLAYKLALKVETNPIDIFKGLRAAKTGGKLEGDKGFLRWLLYVKQYRVKRGGGGWFSDGKLFDLLRKTKPEAELVTLFQSLRGYPNFKDIADKMQSNMILISATSHKLTNEAWLKARETPQQVFDILRLGDETLQSLGSSSLFIHWLRYIKAHRASIESESFSDLDTLRFLQKRKPFTNEFKFGNLFQPIKDTPDLDDLLKGMQTHLYRKWMRDHNVDPNELARQLGVPYSLNFRIIPKRDPRYQNFQAYTMHFAEQRGGAALLEQVKKLFADNEPYAALTAA
;
A
#
# COMPACT_ATOMS: atom_id res chain seq x y z
N MET A 1 -49.31 -31.90 -48.39
CA MET A 1 -48.12 -31.68 -47.55
C MET A 1 -48.63 -31.06 -46.26
N LEU A 2 -49.23 -31.83 -45.33
CA LEU A 2 -48.58 -32.73 -44.34
C LEU A 2 -47.47 -31.97 -43.57
N ASP A 3 -47.51 -31.77 -42.25
CA ASP A 3 -48.41 -32.26 -41.20
C ASP A 3 -48.33 -31.34 -39.97
N GLY A 4 -49.43 -31.28 -39.23
CA GLY A 4 -49.51 -30.65 -37.91
C GLY A 4 -50.78 -31.07 -37.19
N VAL A 5 -50.71 -32.11 -36.36
CA VAL A 5 -51.66 -32.54 -35.31
C VAL A 5 -50.79 -33.40 -34.36
N ALA A 6 -50.78 -33.26 -33.02
CA ALA A 6 -51.88 -33.65 -32.16
C ALA A 6 -51.77 -33.14 -30.71
N ASN A 7 -52.97 -32.92 -30.19
CA ASN A 7 -53.41 -32.66 -28.83
C ASN A 7 -53.46 -33.96 -28.02
N THR A 8 -53.27 -33.89 -26.70
CA THR A 8 -54.08 -34.62 -25.68
C THR A 8 -53.57 -34.36 -24.26
N ASN A 9 -54.45 -33.83 -23.41
CA ASN A 9 -54.53 -34.07 -21.97
C ASN A 9 -55.52 -35.25 -21.74
N PRO A 10 -55.54 -35.98 -20.59
CA PRO A 10 -56.26 -35.47 -19.41
C PRO A 10 -55.94 -36.11 -18.01
N LEU A 11 -56.67 -35.59 -16.99
CA LEU A 11 -57.11 -36.19 -15.70
C LEU A 11 -56.32 -35.98 -14.39
N THR A 12 -56.78 -34.95 -13.66
CA THR A 12 -57.19 -34.89 -12.24
C THR A 12 -56.91 -36.06 -11.27
N LYS A 13 -56.32 -35.71 -10.10
CA LYS A 13 -56.81 -36.15 -8.78
C LYS A 13 -56.50 -35.10 -7.70
N THR A 14 -57.56 -34.60 -7.08
CA THR A 14 -57.63 -33.74 -5.90
C THR A 14 -57.40 -34.55 -4.62
N ASN A 15 -56.76 -33.96 -3.61
CA ASN A 15 -57.26 -34.02 -2.23
C ASN A 15 -56.68 -32.88 -1.38
N ILE A 16 -57.62 -32.19 -0.73
CA ILE A 16 -57.50 -31.08 0.21
C ILE A 16 -57.47 -31.66 1.63
N LEU A 17 -56.77 -30.99 2.57
CA LEU A 17 -57.12 -30.74 3.99
C LEU A 17 -55.89 -30.03 4.63
N ASN A 18 -55.95 -28.71 4.87
CA ASN A 18 -56.21 -28.02 6.16
C ASN A 18 -55.21 -28.39 7.28
N ALA A 19 -54.60 -27.49 8.08
CA ALA A 19 -54.80 -26.06 8.32
C ALA A 19 -53.60 -25.46 9.12
N SER A 20 -53.48 -24.12 9.06
CA SER A 20 -53.12 -23.15 10.13
C SER A 20 -51.75 -23.19 10.88
N GLU A 21 -51.04 -22.05 10.72
CA GLU A 21 -50.01 -21.31 11.51
C GLU A 21 -49.94 -21.53 13.05
N PRO A 22 -48.89 -21.10 13.81
CA PRO A 22 -47.88 -20.03 13.57
C PRO A 22 -46.41 -20.36 13.96
N PRO A 23 -45.42 -19.44 13.78
CA PRO A 23 -44.04 -19.67 14.20
C PRO A 23 -43.85 -19.36 15.68
N ASN A 24 -43.57 -20.39 16.49
CA ASN A 24 -43.24 -20.21 17.91
C ASN A 24 -41.76 -19.84 18.08
N THR A 25 -41.55 -18.65 18.61
CA THR A 25 -40.36 -18.24 19.33
C THR A 25 -40.23 -19.06 20.61
N SER A 26 -39.06 -19.65 20.89
CA SER A 26 -38.62 -19.89 22.27
C SER A 26 -37.13 -20.25 22.33
N THR A 27 -36.35 -19.25 22.74
CA THR A 27 -35.29 -19.28 23.76
C THR A 27 -34.72 -20.66 24.15
N ARG A 28 -33.44 -20.89 23.83
CA ARG A 28 -32.60 -21.83 24.58
C ARG A 28 -31.15 -21.36 24.66
N LEU A 29 -30.88 -20.66 25.77
CA LEU A 29 -29.67 -20.67 26.62
C LEU A 29 -28.30 -20.77 25.93
N LEU A 30 -27.56 -19.65 26.06
CA LEU A 30 -26.12 -19.54 25.99
C LEU A 30 -25.42 -20.66 26.78
N ARG A 31 -24.78 -21.57 26.04
CA ARG A 31 -23.76 -22.47 26.58
C ARG A 31 -22.42 -21.93 26.12
N LEU A 32 -21.65 -21.32 27.03
CA LEU A 32 -20.26 -20.95 26.81
C LEU A 32 -19.46 -22.21 26.41
N PRO A 33 -18.68 -22.19 25.32
CA PRO A 33 -17.60 -23.15 25.15
C PRO A 33 -16.43 -22.68 25.99
N THR A 34 -16.17 -23.39 27.08
CA THR A 34 -14.85 -23.46 27.69
C THR A 34 -13.95 -24.21 26.71
N THR A 35 -13.04 -23.53 26.04
CA THR A 35 -11.97 -24.16 25.25
C THR A 35 -10.63 -23.59 25.70
N THR A 36 -10.11 -24.18 26.77
CA THR A 36 -8.68 -24.33 27.02
C THR A 36 -8.17 -25.51 26.19
N HIS A 37 -6.97 -25.36 25.60
CA HIS A 37 -6.19 -26.35 24.85
C HIS A 37 -6.48 -26.56 23.35
N GLN A 38 -6.33 -25.51 22.53
CA GLN A 38 -6.20 -25.70 21.06
C GLN A 38 -5.20 -24.76 20.35
N ASP A 39 -4.46 -23.91 21.08
CA ASP A 39 -3.51 -22.95 20.47
C ASP A 39 -2.07 -23.49 20.34
N HIS A 40 -1.76 -24.66 20.88
CA HIS A 40 -0.39 -25.20 20.85
C HIS A 40 -0.06 -25.98 19.58
N GLU A 41 -1.03 -26.65 18.94
CA GLU A 41 -0.78 -27.45 17.73
C GLU A 41 -0.65 -26.58 16.46
N ASP A 42 -1.44 -25.50 16.33
CA ASP A 42 -1.38 -24.61 15.15
C ASP A 42 -0.06 -23.79 15.08
N VAL A 43 0.56 -23.52 16.23
CA VAL A 43 1.88 -22.86 16.30
C VAL A 43 3.01 -23.82 15.91
N GLN A 44 2.86 -25.10 16.24
CA GLN A 44 3.87 -26.13 15.95
C GLN A 44 3.91 -26.46 14.45
N ASP A 45 2.76 -26.40 13.76
CA ASP A 45 2.65 -26.63 12.33
C ASP A 45 3.18 -25.43 11.51
N LYS A 46 2.98 -24.19 11.99
CA LYS A 46 3.64 -22.99 11.44
C LYS A 46 5.16 -22.99 11.62
N LEU A 47 5.66 -23.61 12.68
CA LEU A 47 7.09 -23.83 12.91
C LEU A 47 7.67 -24.97 12.05
N ALA A 48 6.85 -25.93 11.62
CA ALA A 48 7.29 -27.06 10.80
C ALA A 48 7.60 -26.67 9.34
N GLY A 49 6.85 -25.71 8.78
CA GLY A 49 7.13 -25.11 7.47
C GLY A 49 8.45 -24.32 7.38
N GLU A 50 9.04 -23.97 8.52
CA GLU A 50 10.27 -23.17 8.63
C GLU A 50 11.55 -24.00 8.86
N ARG A 51 11.49 -25.32 8.66
CA ARG A 51 12.64 -26.24 8.77
C ARG A 51 13.65 -26.16 7.62
N ALA A 52 13.52 -25.19 6.71
CA ALA A 52 14.58 -24.87 5.76
C ALA A 52 15.77 -24.26 6.52
N GLY A 53 16.62 -25.11 7.09
CA GLY A 53 17.85 -24.69 7.74
C GLY A 53 18.72 -23.90 6.77
N LEU A 54 19.30 -22.79 7.26
CA LEU A 54 20.27 -22.02 6.48
C LEU A 54 21.46 -22.93 6.14
N PRO A 55 21.88 -23.03 4.85
CA PRO A 55 22.98 -23.90 4.44
C PRO A 55 24.29 -23.59 5.20
N GLY A 56 24.92 -24.64 5.76
CA GLY A 56 26.25 -24.55 6.39
C GLY A 56 26.26 -24.03 7.83
N MET A 57 25.30 -24.44 8.66
CA MET A 57 25.26 -24.21 10.12
C MET A 57 25.73 -25.43 10.92
N THR A 58 26.31 -25.18 12.10
CA THR A 58 26.74 -26.24 13.03
C THR A 58 25.60 -26.69 13.95
N LYS A 59 25.63 -27.94 14.41
CA LYS A 59 24.66 -28.47 15.40
C LYS A 59 24.77 -27.78 16.77
N LEU A 60 25.95 -27.29 17.13
CA LEU A 60 26.21 -26.61 18.40
C LEU A 60 25.52 -25.24 18.48
N ASP A 61 25.55 -24.47 17.38
CA ASP A 61 24.84 -23.20 17.32
C ASP A 61 23.33 -23.39 17.49
N ASP A 62 22.78 -24.45 16.88
CA ASP A 62 21.36 -24.78 16.99
C ASP A 62 20.93 -25.08 18.43
N LEU A 63 21.78 -25.81 19.18
CA LEU A 63 21.59 -26.10 20.61
C LEU A 63 21.63 -24.81 21.47
N ALA A 64 22.58 -23.91 21.21
CA ALA A 64 22.71 -22.67 21.97
C ALA A 64 21.46 -21.78 21.83
N TYR A 65 20.95 -21.62 20.60
CA TYR A 65 19.73 -20.85 20.36
C TYR A 65 18.46 -21.52 20.90
N LYS A 66 18.38 -22.85 20.89
CA LYS A 66 17.30 -23.60 21.54
C LYS A 66 17.30 -23.37 23.05
N LEU A 67 18.48 -23.39 23.68
CA LEU A 67 18.60 -23.11 25.12
C LEU A 67 18.23 -21.66 25.43
N ALA A 68 18.76 -20.71 24.66
CA ALA A 68 18.42 -19.29 24.80
C ALA A 68 16.91 -19.04 24.67
N LEU A 69 16.25 -19.72 23.73
CA LEU A 69 14.81 -19.64 23.56
C LEU A 69 14.07 -20.27 24.75
N LYS A 70 14.56 -21.40 25.28
CA LYS A 70 13.98 -22.08 26.45
C LYS A 70 13.95 -21.16 27.67
N VAL A 71 15.04 -20.44 27.94
CA VAL A 71 15.17 -19.50 29.06
C VAL A 71 14.79 -18.06 28.71
N GLU A 72 14.28 -17.83 27.49
CA GLU A 72 13.75 -16.54 27.02
C GLU A 72 14.77 -15.39 27.12
N THR A 73 16.02 -15.66 26.73
CA THR A 73 17.10 -14.67 26.74
C THR A 73 16.72 -13.46 25.87
N ASN A 74 16.93 -12.25 26.38
CA ASN A 74 16.63 -11.04 25.61
C ASN A 74 17.47 -11.01 24.31
N PRO A 75 16.84 -10.79 23.14
CA PRO A 75 17.57 -10.72 21.87
C PRO A 75 18.73 -9.71 21.86
N ILE A 76 18.65 -8.63 22.61
CA ILE A 76 19.71 -7.62 22.71
C ILE A 76 21.01 -8.24 23.29
N ASP A 77 20.88 -9.12 24.27
CA ASP A 77 22.06 -9.68 24.94
C ASP A 77 22.78 -10.69 24.06
N ILE A 78 22.03 -11.46 23.27
CA ILE A 78 22.62 -12.32 22.23
C ILE A 78 23.27 -11.48 21.13
N PHE A 79 22.63 -10.37 20.72
CA PHE A 79 23.18 -9.48 19.69
C PHE A 79 24.54 -8.91 20.08
N LYS A 80 24.68 -8.42 21.33
CA LYS A 80 25.96 -7.94 21.88
C LYS A 80 27.04 -9.02 21.86
N GLY A 81 26.65 -10.30 21.89
CA GLY A 81 27.52 -11.46 21.80
C GLY A 81 28.12 -11.69 20.42
N LEU A 82 27.44 -11.24 19.35
CA LEU A 82 27.83 -11.49 17.96
C LEU A 82 29.16 -10.82 17.63
N ARG A 83 30.04 -11.55 16.94
CA ARG A 83 31.34 -11.02 16.50
C ARG A 83 31.18 -9.77 15.65
N ALA A 84 30.27 -9.78 14.67
CA ALA A 84 30.04 -8.63 13.80
C ALA A 84 29.54 -7.39 14.55
N ALA A 85 28.81 -7.56 15.66
CA ALA A 85 28.45 -6.46 16.55
C ALA A 85 29.64 -5.98 17.40
N LYS A 86 30.41 -6.91 17.99
CA LYS A 86 31.56 -6.61 18.86
C LYS A 86 32.72 -5.95 18.13
N THR A 87 33.08 -6.46 16.96
CA THR A 87 34.28 -6.03 16.22
C THR A 87 33.96 -5.00 15.15
N GLY A 88 32.71 -4.50 15.10
CA GLY A 88 32.27 -3.62 14.03
C GLY A 88 32.25 -4.26 12.64
N GLY A 89 32.32 -5.59 12.52
CA GLY A 89 32.29 -6.30 11.22
C GLY A 89 30.95 -6.18 10.49
N LYS A 90 30.94 -6.41 9.17
CA LYS A 90 29.71 -6.32 8.35
C LYS A 90 28.66 -7.34 8.83
N LEU A 91 27.40 -6.92 8.88
CA LEU A 91 26.25 -7.80 9.19
C LEU A 91 25.71 -8.50 7.93
N GLU A 92 25.91 -7.90 6.77
CA GLU A 92 25.51 -8.47 5.48
C GLU A 92 26.22 -9.81 5.25
N GLY A 93 25.43 -10.87 4.99
CA GLY A 93 25.95 -12.23 4.80
C GLY A 93 26.51 -12.91 6.05
N ASP A 94 26.50 -12.25 7.22
CA ASP A 94 27.00 -12.86 8.46
C ASP A 94 26.02 -13.93 8.96
N LYS A 95 26.48 -15.19 8.97
CA LYS A 95 25.65 -16.33 9.39
C LYS A 95 25.18 -16.22 10.83
N GLY A 96 26.00 -15.63 11.72
CA GLY A 96 25.65 -15.42 13.12
C GLY A 96 24.49 -14.43 13.27
N PHE A 97 24.53 -13.33 12.50
CA PHE A 97 23.47 -12.34 12.43
C PHE A 97 22.18 -12.91 11.86
N LEU A 98 22.23 -13.66 10.74
CA LEU A 98 21.05 -14.31 10.18
C LEU A 98 20.40 -15.28 11.18
N ARG A 99 21.23 -16.00 11.95
CA ARG A 99 20.73 -16.89 13.00
C ARG A 99 20.08 -16.12 14.15
N TRP A 100 20.71 -15.04 14.57
CA TRP A 100 20.15 -14.15 15.59
C TRP A 100 18.81 -13.54 15.14
N LEU A 101 18.68 -13.17 13.87
CA LEU A 101 17.42 -12.64 13.34
C LEU A 101 16.31 -13.72 13.33
N LEU A 102 16.66 -14.97 13.02
CA LEU A 102 15.73 -16.10 13.17
C LEU A 102 15.33 -16.31 14.64
N TYR A 103 16.28 -16.20 15.56
CA TYR A 103 16.01 -16.24 16.99
C TYR A 103 15.05 -15.13 17.43
N VAL A 104 15.25 -13.89 16.97
CA VAL A 104 14.35 -12.77 17.25
C VAL A 104 12.91 -13.12 16.85
N LYS A 105 12.72 -13.75 15.67
CA LYS A 105 11.39 -14.19 15.21
C LYS A 105 10.79 -15.23 16.17
N GLN A 106 11.55 -16.26 16.53
CA GLN A 106 11.08 -17.32 17.44
C GLN A 106 10.80 -16.79 18.85
N TYR A 107 11.64 -15.89 19.36
CA TYR A 107 11.48 -15.23 20.65
C TYR A 107 10.17 -14.43 20.70
N ARG A 108 9.87 -13.66 19.65
CA ARG A 108 8.60 -12.91 19.53
C ARG A 108 7.41 -13.85 19.57
N VAL A 109 7.42 -14.93 18.79
CA VAL A 109 6.33 -15.92 18.78
C VAL A 109 6.13 -16.53 20.17
N LYS A 110 7.21 -17.02 20.79
CA LYS A 110 7.14 -17.65 22.12
C LYS A 110 6.59 -16.73 23.20
N ARG A 111 6.89 -15.44 23.15
CA ARG A 111 6.46 -14.45 24.15
C ARG A 111 5.06 -13.88 23.89
N GLY A 112 4.31 -14.41 22.92
CA GLY A 112 2.97 -13.91 22.59
C GLY A 112 2.95 -12.69 21.66
N GLY A 113 4.00 -12.50 20.86
CA GLY A 113 4.04 -11.55 19.75
C GLY A 113 5.12 -10.47 19.84
N GLY A 114 5.04 -9.52 18.89
CA GLY A 114 6.05 -8.47 18.69
C GLY A 114 6.18 -7.43 19.80
N GLY A 115 5.26 -7.37 20.77
CA GLY A 115 5.29 -6.37 21.85
C GLY A 115 6.55 -6.42 22.72
N TRP A 116 7.15 -7.60 22.88
CA TRP A 116 8.35 -7.78 23.71
C TRP A 116 9.62 -7.26 23.02
N PHE A 117 9.72 -7.50 21.71
CA PHE A 117 10.84 -7.04 20.89
C PHE A 117 10.33 -6.56 19.52
N SER A 118 9.82 -5.33 19.47
CA SER A 118 9.16 -4.78 18.28
C SER A 118 10.13 -4.56 17.11
N ASP A 119 9.57 -4.33 15.93
CA ASP A 119 10.35 -3.93 14.75
C ASP A 119 11.07 -2.60 14.98
N GLY A 120 10.46 -1.66 15.71
CA GLY A 120 11.12 -0.43 16.14
C GLY A 120 12.34 -0.69 17.05
N LYS A 121 12.22 -1.60 18.03
CA LYS A 121 13.36 -1.98 18.89
C LYS A 121 14.48 -2.64 18.10
N LEU A 122 14.14 -3.51 17.15
CA LEU A 122 15.11 -4.12 16.24
C LEU A 122 15.83 -3.05 15.41
N PHE A 123 15.07 -2.16 14.78
CA PHE A 123 15.61 -1.09 13.94
C PHE A 123 16.55 -0.17 14.73
N ASP A 124 16.12 0.29 15.92
CA ASP A 124 16.95 1.16 16.77
C ASP A 124 18.25 0.49 17.24
N LEU A 125 18.20 -0.81 17.54
CA LEU A 125 19.40 -1.58 17.89
C LEU A 125 20.40 -1.58 16.74
N LEU A 126 19.94 -1.86 15.52
CA LEU A 126 20.81 -1.91 14.34
C LEU A 126 21.35 -0.51 13.99
N ARG A 127 20.50 0.52 14.06
CA ARG A 127 20.87 1.92 13.79
C ARG A 127 21.92 2.46 14.75
N LYS A 128 21.89 2.06 16.03
CA LYS A 128 22.93 2.44 17.00
C LYS A 128 24.25 1.72 16.77
N THR A 129 24.26 0.63 16.01
CA THR A 129 25.43 -0.23 15.83
C THR A 129 26.12 0.00 14.49
N LYS A 130 25.38 0.41 13.46
CA LYS A 130 25.86 0.50 12.08
C LYS A 130 25.49 1.82 11.40
N PRO A 131 26.34 2.34 10.51
CA PRO A 131 26.02 3.51 9.71
C PRO A 131 24.88 3.23 8.73
N GLU A 132 24.13 4.26 8.34
CA GLU A 132 22.95 4.14 7.47
C GLU A 132 23.24 3.39 6.16
N ALA A 133 24.38 3.66 5.52
CA ALA A 133 24.76 3.00 4.27
C ALA A 133 24.93 1.47 4.42
N GLU A 134 25.48 1.01 5.54
CA GLU A 134 25.58 -0.43 5.84
C GLU A 134 24.20 -1.04 6.11
N LEU A 135 23.30 -0.29 6.76
CA LEU A 135 21.94 -0.75 7.05
C LEU A 135 21.10 -0.87 5.78
N VAL A 136 21.18 0.10 4.86
CA VAL A 136 20.49 0.02 3.57
C VAL A 136 20.96 -1.22 2.81
N THR A 137 22.27 -1.44 2.74
CA THR A 137 22.86 -2.61 2.07
C THR A 137 22.40 -3.91 2.75
N LEU A 138 22.44 -3.96 4.08
CA LEU A 138 21.96 -5.09 4.86
C LEU A 138 20.50 -5.40 4.55
N PHE A 139 19.61 -4.42 4.66
CA PHE A 139 18.17 -4.64 4.45
C PHE A 139 17.87 -5.04 3.01
N GLN A 140 18.57 -4.46 2.02
CA GLN A 140 18.44 -4.92 0.64
C GLN A 140 18.89 -6.38 0.47
N SER A 141 20.02 -6.79 1.07
CA SER A 141 20.49 -8.17 1.02
C SER A 141 19.51 -9.16 1.67
N LEU A 142 18.87 -8.77 2.77
CA LEU A 142 17.93 -9.63 3.51
C LEU A 142 16.68 -9.97 2.69
N ARG A 143 16.31 -9.15 1.69
CA ARG A 143 15.20 -9.45 0.78
C ARG A 143 15.45 -10.69 -0.09
N GLY A 144 16.71 -11.10 -0.28
CA GLY A 144 17.07 -12.35 -0.94
C GLY A 144 16.73 -13.61 -0.12
N TYR A 145 16.36 -13.46 1.15
CA TYR A 145 15.97 -14.56 2.02
C TYR A 145 14.46 -14.48 2.29
N PRO A 146 13.65 -15.45 1.82
CA PRO A 146 12.19 -15.42 1.99
C PRO A 146 11.74 -15.19 3.43
N ASN A 147 12.43 -15.80 4.40
CA ASN A 147 12.13 -15.68 5.83
C ASN A 147 12.35 -14.28 6.42
N PHE A 148 13.14 -13.44 5.74
CA PHE A 148 13.51 -12.10 6.19
C PHE A 148 12.97 -10.99 5.29
N LYS A 149 12.25 -11.32 4.21
CA LYS A 149 11.77 -10.32 3.26
C LYS A 149 10.83 -9.30 3.90
N ASP A 150 9.81 -9.74 4.64
CA ASP A 150 8.84 -8.83 5.30
C ASP A 150 9.53 -7.87 6.28
N ILE A 151 10.45 -8.39 7.11
CA ILE A 151 11.17 -7.54 8.06
C ILE A 151 12.10 -6.57 7.31
N ALA A 152 12.77 -7.01 6.25
CA ALA A 152 13.63 -6.17 5.44
C ALA A 152 12.85 -5.02 4.77
N ASP A 153 11.70 -5.30 4.17
CA ASP A 153 10.83 -4.29 3.55
C ASP A 153 10.37 -3.23 4.58
N LYS A 154 10.01 -3.66 5.80
CA LYS A 154 9.68 -2.76 6.92
C LYS A 154 10.88 -1.91 7.35
N MET A 155 12.06 -2.52 7.43
CA MET A 155 13.28 -1.77 7.81
C MET A 155 13.64 -0.72 6.75
N GLN A 156 13.50 -1.03 5.45
CA GLN A 156 13.71 -0.04 4.38
C GLN A 156 12.71 1.13 4.46
N SER A 157 11.44 0.83 4.74
CA SER A 157 10.43 1.86 4.99
C SER A 157 10.82 2.77 6.18
N ASN A 158 11.30 2.19 7.29
CA ASN A 158 11.78 2.96 8.43
C ASN A 158 12.99 3.84 8.09
N MET A 159 13.93 3.36 7.27
CA MET A 159 15.08 4.17 6.81
C MET A 159 14.59 5.45 6.13
N ILE A 160 13.59 5.35 5.25
CA ILE A 160 13.03 6.49 4.50
C ILE A 160 12.33 7.48 5.43
N LEU A 161 11.61 6.99 6.44
CA LEU A 161 10.87 7.84 7.36
C LEU A 161 11.77 8.65 8.30
N ILE A 162 13.04 8.25 8.48
CA ILE A 162 13.90 8.80 9.53
C ILE A 162 14.87 9.85 9.02
N SER A 163 15.45 9.69 7.81
CA SER A 163 16.45 10.65 7.32
C SER A 163 16.40 10.87 5.81
N ALA A 164 16.69 12.11 5.40
CA ALA A 164 16.84 12.46 3.99
C ALA A 164 18.06 11.76 3.35
N THR A 165 19.11 11.51 4.12
CA THR A 165 20.29 10.75 3.65
C THR A 165 19.89 9.33 3.23
N SER A 166 19.05 8.68 4.01
CA SER A 166 18.52 7.35 3.71
C SER A 166 17.68 7.32 2.42
N HIS A 167 17.08 8.44 1.99
CA HIS A 167 16.34 8.50 0.71
C HIS A 167 17.27 8.20 -0.46
N LYS A 168 18.42 8.89 -0.53
CA LYS A 168 19.39 8.71 -1.62
C LYS A 168 19.97 7.30 -1.61
N LEU A 169 20.42 6.84 -0.44
CA LEU A 169 21.03 5.52 -0.28
C LEU A 169 20.06 4.40 -0.67
N THR A 170 18.80 4.50 -0.26
CA THR A 170 17.79 3.48 -0.55
C THR A 170 17.47 3.44 -2.06
N ASN A 171 17.32 4.60 -2.71
CA ASN A 171 17.17 4.66 -4.16
C ASN A 171 18.35 4.03 -4.91
N GLU A 172 19.59 4.34 -4.51
CA GLU A 172 20.79 3.75 -5.10
C GLU A 172 20.82 2.22 -4.95
N ALA A 173 20.44 1.72 -3.77
CA ALA A 173 20.36 0.28 -3.51
C ALA A 173 19.29 -0.42 -4.35
N TRP A 174 18.11 0.17 -4.49
CA TRP A 174 17.04 -0.36 -5.34
C TRP A 174 17.40 -0.34 -6.82
N LEU A 175 18.02 0.74 -7.32
CA LEU A 175 18.50 0.82 -8.70
C LEU A 175 19.56 -0.26 -8.97
N LYS A 176 20.53 -0.41 -8.07
CA LYS A 176 21.57 -1.45 -8.19
C LYS A 176 20.98 -2.86 -8.18
N ALA A 177 19.94 -3.09 -7.38
CA ALA A 177 19.21 -4.35 -7.33
C ALA A 177 18.19 -4.52 -8.47
N ARG A 178 18.04 -3.52 -9.35
CA ARG A 178 17.09 -3.49 -10.46
C ARG A 178 15.64 -3.67 -10.00
N GLU A 179 15.28 -3.09 -8.86
CA GLU A 179 13.88 -3.09 -8.41
C GLU A 179 13.04 -2.24 -9.35
N THR A 180 11.99 -2.80 -9.90
CA THR A 180 11.01 -2.06 -10.69
C THR A 180 10.20 -1.11 -9.79
N PRO A 181 9.59 -0.03 -10.33
CA PRO A 181 8.67 0.81 -9.56
C PRO A 181 7.56 0.01 -8.88
N GLN A 182 7.06 -1.06 -9.49
CA GLN A 182 6.05 -1.94 -8.92
C GLN A 182 6.59 -2.67 -7.69
N GLN A 183 7.81 -3.22 -7.76
CA GLN A 183 8.45 -3.86 -6.61
C GLN A 183 8.68 -2.86 -5.48
N VAL A 184 9.16 -1.65 -5.77
CA VAL A 184 9.36 -0.62 -4.73
C VAL A 184 8.04 -0.19 -4.10
N PHE A 185 6.95 -0.10 -4.88
CA PHE A 185 5.62 0.16 -4.33
C PHE A 185 5.21 -0.89 -3.29
N ASP A 186 5.54 -2.15 -3.55
CA ASP A 186 5.23 -3.28 -2.67
C ASP A 186 6.15 -3.34 -1.45
N ILE A 187 7.46 -3.06 -1.61
CA ILE A 187 8.42 -2.90 -0.51
C ILE A 187 7.92 -1.86 0.50
N LEU A 188 7.41 -0.73 -0.01
CA LEU A 188 6.91 0.37 0.80
C LEU A 188 5.48 0.16 1.30
N ARG A 189 4.85 -0.97 0.95
CA ARG A 189 3.50 -1.35 1.38
C ARG A 189 2.44 -0.30 1.09
N LEU A 190 2.63 0.49 0.03
CA LEU A 190 1.69 1.54 -0.41
C LEU A 190 0.34 0.97 -0.87
N GLY A 191 0.31 -0.34 -1.14
CA GLY A 191 -0.91 -1.10 -1.39
C GLY A 191 -1.87 -1.13 -0.20
N ASP A 192 -1.36 -1.07 1.03
CA ASP A 192 -2.13 -1.15 2.27
C ASP A 192 -2.77 0.21 2.65
N GLU A 193 -2.25 1.30 2.09
CA GLU A 193 -2.73 2.66 2.36
C GLU A 193 -4.06 2.98 1.65
N THR A 194 -4.87 3.88 2.20
CA THR A 194 -6.03 4.41 1.47
C THR A 194 -5.58 5.41 0.40
N LEU A 195 -6.38 5.65 -0.64
CA LEU A 195 -6.04 6.69 -1.62
C LEU A 195 -5.90 8.08 -0.96
N GLN A 196 -6.70 8.34 0.08
CA GLN A 196 -6.63 9.60 0.83
C GLN A 196 -5.32 9.75 1.60
N SER A 197 -4.84 8.69 2.27
CA SER A 197 -3.59 8.73 3.03
C SER A 197 -2.36 8.78 2.13
N LEU A 198 -2.40 8.15 0.95
CA LEU A 198 -1.29 8.16 -0.01
C LEU A 198 -0.87 9.59 -0.38
N GLY A 199 -1.82 10.50 -0.57
CA GLY A 199 -1.55 11.89 -0.92
C GLY A 199 -0.75 12.66 0.12
N SER A 200 -0.62 12.14 1.35
CA SER A 200 0.21 12.74 2.41
C SER A 200 1.31 11.80 2.90
N SER A 201 1.51 10.67 2.24
CA SER A 201 2.49 9.66 2.63
C SER A 201 3.89 10.03 2.15
N SER A 202 4.83 10.18 3.10
CA SER A 202 6.25 10.40 2.76
C SER A 202 6.84 9.24 1.97
N LEU A 203 6.34 8.01 2.18
CA LEU A 203 6.74 6.83 1.42
C LEU A 203 6.22 6.90 -0.02
N PHE A 204 4.99 7.39 -0.22
CA PHE A 204 4.44 7.60 -1.57
C PHE A 204 5.22 8.67 -2.35
N ILE A 205 5.54 9.80 -1.70
CA ILE A 205 6.38 10.85 -2.30
C ILE A 205 7.76 10.27 -2.66
N HIS A 206 8.33 9.45 -1.78
CA HIS A 206 9.61 8.79 -2.05
C HIS A 206 9.54 7.81 -3.22
N TRP A 207 8.44 7.05 -3.35
CA TRP A 207 8.19 6.17 -4.50
C TRP A 207 8.10 6.95 -5.82
N LEU A 208 7.46 8.12 -5.84
CA LEU A 208 7.44 8.99 -7.03
C LEU A 208 8.85 9.49 -7.40
N ARG A 209 9.69 9.81 -6.40
CA ARG A 209 11.10 10.15 -6.63
C ARG A 209 11.89 8.96 -7.17
N TYR A 210 11.61 7.76 -6.69
CA TYR A 210 12.20 6.55 -7.22
C TYR A 210 11.84 6.34 -8.70
N ILE A 211 10.57 6.54 -9.09
CA ILE A 211 10.16 6.48 -10.50
C ILE A 211 11.01 7.43 -11.36
N LYS A 212 11.23 8.67 -10.91
CA LYS A 212 12.11 9.61 -11.64
C LYS A 212 13.54 9.10 -11.77
N ALA A 213 14.11 8.59 -10.68
CA ALA A 213 15.47 8.05 -10.68
C ALA A 213 15.61 6.80 -11.57
N HIS A 214 14.61 5.92 -11.54
CA HIS A 214 14.54 4.71 -12.36
C HIS A 214 14.50 5.06 -13.85
N ARG A 215 13.63 5.99 -14.27
CA ARG A 215 13.57 6.46 -15.67
C ARG A 215 14.86 7.10 -16.17
N ALA A 216 15.59 7.78 -15.28
CA ALA A 216 16.86 8.42 -15.62
C ALA A 216 18.01 7.41 -15.71
N SER A 217 17.82 6.17 -15.24
CA SER A 217 18.85 5.13 -15.30
C SER A 217 18.92 4.49 -16.69
N ILE A 218 20.14 4.32 -17.21
CA ILE A 218 20.42 3.81 -18.57
C ILE A 218 19.95 2.35 -18.75
N GLU A 219 19.79 1.62 -17.65
CA GLU A 219 19.48 0.18 -17.65
C GLU A 219 17.98 -0.13 -17.49
N SER A 220 17.11 0.88 -17.43
CA SER A 220 15.69 0.76 -17.11
C SER A 220 14.79 0.70 -18.34
N GLU A 221 13.82 -0.23 -18.34
CA GLU A 221 12.61 -0.08 -19.17
C GLU A 221 11.81 1.14 -18.68
N SER A 222 11.44 2.05 -19.58
CA SER A 222 10.80 3.31 -19.18
C SER A 222 9.42 3.06 -18.56
N PHE A 223 9.16 3.60 -17.38
CA PHE A 223 7.86 3.55 -16.71
C PHE A 223 7.15 4.90 -16.83
N SER A 224 6.37 5.14 -17.89
CA SER A 224 5.85 6.48 -18.25
C SER A 224 4.88 7.06 -17.21
N ASP A 225 4.51 8.34 -17.33
CA ASP A 225 3.51 8.96 -16.44
C ASP A 225 2.16 8.25 -16.53
N LEU A 226 1.79 7.83 -17.74
CA LEU A 226 0.59 7.04 -17.99
C LEU A 226 0.68 5.65 -17.35
N ASP A 227 1.85 5.01 -17.37
CA ASP A 227 2.05 3.72 -16.72
C ASP A 227 1.96 3.84 -15.20
N THR A 228 2.55 4.89 -14.62
CA THR A 228 2.41 5.21 -13.19
C THR A 228 0.94 5.39 -12.80
N LEU A 229 0.19 6.19 -13.56
CA LEU A 229 -1.23 6.42 -13.29
C LEU A 229 -2.05 5.13 -13.41
N ARG A 230 -1.88 4.37 -14.49
CA ARG A 230 -2.58 3.10 -14.72
C ARG A 230 -2.27 2.08 -13.64
N PHE A 231 -1.02 2.01 -13.21
CA PHE A 231 -0.60 1.14 -12.11
C PHE A 231 -1.34 1.53 -10.82
N LEU A 232 -1.37 2.81 -10.43
CA LEU A 232 -2.09 3.25 -9.24
C LEU A 232 -3.59 2.93 -9.30
N GLN A 233 -4.21 3.16 -10.46
CA GLN A 233 -5.62 2.82 -10.68
C GLN A 233 -5.89 1.33 -10.50
N LYS A 234 -5.03 0.47 -11.08
CA LYS A 234 -5.11 -0.99 -10.92
C LYS A 234 -4.91 -1.45 -9.48
N ARG A 235 -4.05 -0.77 -8.70
CA ARG A 235 -3.79 -1.10 -7.29
C ARG A 235 -4.92 -0.66 -6.35
N LYS A 236 -5.83 0.22 -6.79
CA LYS A 236 -6.99 0.68 -6.01
C LYS A 236 -8.30 0.53 -6.81
N PRO A 237 -8.69 -0.69 -7.23
CA PRO A 237 -9.73 -0.92 -8.23
C PRO A 237 -11.14 -0.48 -7.79
N PHE A 238 -11.39 -0.43 -6.48
CA PHE A 238 -12.69 -0.01 -5.92
C PHE A 238 -12.78 1.49 -5.66
N THR A 239 -11.75 2.26 -6.01
CA THR A 239 -11.77 3.71 -5.83
C THR A 239 -12.37 4.38 -7.06
N ASN A 240 -13.34 5.25 -6.84
CA ASN A 240 -13.87 6.13 -7.88
C ASN A 240 -12.69 6.86 -8.56
N GLU A 241 -12.60 6.75 -9.88
CA GLU A 241 -11.49 7.29 -10.66
C GLU A 241 -11.30 8.81 -10.49
N PHE A 242 -12.38 9.55 -10.25
CA PHE A 242 -12.34 11.00 -10.04
C PHE A 242 -11.56 11.38 -8.78
N LYS A 243 -11.48 10.47 -7.79
CA LYS A 243 -10.70 10.68 -6.57
C LYS A 243 -9.18 10.61 -6.82
N PHE A 244 -8.71 10.05 -7.93
CA PHE A 244 -7.27 10.09 -8.26
C PHE A 244 -6.80 11.50 -8.59
N GLY A 245 -7.66 12.39 -9.08
CA GLY A 245 -7.27 13.80 -9.27
C GLY A 245 -7.01 14.51 -7.94
N ASN A 246 -7.65 14.07 -6.86
CA ASN A 246 -7.43 14.59 -5.51
C ASN A 246 -6.08 14.14 -4.94
N LEU A 247 -5.58 12.96 -5.33
CA LEU A 247 -4.33 12.37 -4.80
C LEU A 247 -3.13 13.31 -4.98
N PHE A 248 -3.10 14.02 -6.11
CA PHE A 248 -1.96 14.84 -6.49
C PHE A 248 -1.98 16.24 -5.86
N GLN A 249 -3.13 16.66 -5.29
CA GLN A 249 -3.29 18.03 -4.80
C GLN A 249 -2.43 18.35 -3.56
N PRO A 250 -2.32 17.47 -2.55
CA PRO A 250 -1.48 17.75 -1.40
C PRO A 250 0.03 17.75 -1.70
N ILE A 251 0.44 17.18 -2.83
CA ILE A 251 1.87 17.05 -3.22
C ILE A 251 2.26 17.91 -4.42
N LYS A 252 1.35 18.72 -4.95
CA LYS A 252 1.59 19.57 -6.13
C LYS A 252 2.71 20.60 -5.93
N ASP A 253 2.92 21.02 -4.68
CA ASP A 253 3.95 21.99 -4.31
C ASP A 253 5.32 21.32 -4.05
N THR A 254 5.51 20.08 -4.51
CA THR A 254 6.79 19.35 -4.44
C THR A 254 7.57 19.60 -5.73
N PRO A 255 8.52 20.56 -5.76
CA PRO A 255 9.05 21.07 -7.04
C PRO A 255 9.77 20.00 -7.85
N ASP A 256 10.44 19.06 -7.17
CA ASP A 256 11.13 17.96 -7.83
C ASP A 256 10.18 16.93 -8.46
N LEU A 257 8.88 16.98 -8.20
CA LEU A 257 7.88 16.08 -8.76
C LEU A 257 6.93 16.75 -9.76
N ASP A 258 7.05 18.06 -9.98
CA ASP A 258 6.08 18.88 -10.72
C ASP A 258 5.76 18.31 -12.12
N ASP A 259 6.77 18.02 -12.94
CA ASP A 259 6.56 17.47 -14.29
C ASP A 259 5.85 16.11 -14.28
N LEU A 260 6.24 15.22 -13.37
CA LEU A 260 5.64 13.88 -13.22
C LEU A 260 4.16 14.00 -12.79
N LEU A 261 3.88 14.86 -11.81
CA LEU A 261 2.52 15.08 -11.32
C LEU A 261 1.63 15.73 -12.38
N LYS A 262 2.14 16.74 -13.10
CA LYS A 262 1.45 17.38 -14.23
C LYS A 262 1.18 16.38 -15.35
N GLY A 263 2.14 15.54 -15.69
CA GLY A 263 1.98 14.49 -16.70
C GLY A 263 0.87 13.51 -16.33
N MET A 264 0.88 12.98 -15.10
CA MET A 264 -0.18 12.09 -14.60
C MET A 264 -1.55 12.76 -14.56
N GLN A 265 -1.66 13.99 -14.04
CA GLN A 265 -2.91 14.74 -14.03
C GLN A 265 -3.44 14.99 -15.45
N THR A 266 -2.57 15.35 -16.38
CA THR A 266 -2.94 15.59 -17.78
C THR A 266 -3.50 14.32 -18.44
N HIS A 267 -2.87 13.17 -18.22
CA HIS A 267 -3.40 11.90 -18.70
C HIS A 267 -4.77 11.58 -18.10
N LEU A 268 -4.95 11.84 -16.81
CA LEU A 268 -6.21 11.62 -16.11
C LEU A 268 -7.32 12.52 -16.66
N TYR A 269 -7.07 13.82 -16.83
CA TYR A 269 -8.05 14.78 -17.33
C TYR A 269 -8.42 14.52 -18.79
N ARG A 270 -7.44 14.21 -19.65
CA ARG A 270 -7.70 13.80 -21.03
C ARG A 270 -8.59 12.56 -21.10
N LYS A 271 -8.36 11.58 -20.23
CA LYS A 271 -9.21 10.39 -20.13
C LYS A 271 -10.65 10.78 -19.76
N TRP A 272 -10.84 11.60 -18.72
CA TRP A 272 -12.18 12.06 -18.31
C TRP A 272 -12.91 12.81 -19.43
N MET A 273 -12.21 13.71 -20.12
CA MET A 273 -12.79 14.49 -21.22
C MET A 273 -13.14 13.63 -22.44
N ARG A 274 -12.25 12.73 -22.86
CA ARG A 274 -12.37 12.00 -24.13
C ARG A 274 -13.14 10.70 -24.00
N ASP A 275 -12.84 9.93 -22.97
CA ASP A 275 -13.35 8.57 -22.83
C ASP A 275 -14.68 8.56 -22.03
N HIS A 276 -14.90 9.57 -21.18
CA HIS A 276 -16.07 9.66 -20.30
C HIS A 276 -16.95 10.89 -20.55
N ASN A 277 -16.58 11.79 -21.48
CA ASN A 277 -17.29 13.04 -21.78
C ASN A 277 -17.62 13.87 -20.52
N VAL A 278 -16.72 13.86 -19.53
CA VAL A 278 -16.91 14.57 -18.27
C VAL A 278 -16.66 16.05 -18.51
N ASP A 279 -17.65 16.89 -18.23
CA ASP A 279 -17.48 18.34 -18.14
C ASP A 279 -17.25 18.75 -16.67
N PRO A 280 -16.94 20.03 -16.39
CA PRO A 280 -16.76 20.48 -15.01
C PRO A 280 -17.99 20.28 -14.11
N ASN A 281 -19.22 20.34 -14.64
CA ASN A 281 -20.45 20.09 -13.87
C ASN A 281 -20.53 18.65 -13.40
N GLU A 282 -20.26 17.72 -14.32
CA GLU A 282 -20.22 16.29 -14.03
C GLU A 282 -19.13 15.96 -13.01
N LEU A 283 -17.93 16.55 -13.14
CA LEU A 283 -16.89 16.35 -12.14
C LEU A 283 -17.32 16.84 -10.75
N ALA A 284 -17.95 18.02 -10.66
CA ALA A 284 -18.46 18.54 -9.39
C ALA A 284 -19.48 17.59 -8.73
N ARG A 285 -20.35 16.97 -9.55
CA ARG A 285 -21.30 15.94 -9.10
C ARG A 285 -20.60 14.69 -8.59
N GLN A 286 -19.59 14.21 -9.31
CA GLN A 286 -18.84 13.00 -8.97
C GLN A 286 -17.98 13.15 -7.72
N LEU A 287 -17.42 14.34 -7.48
CA LEU A 287 -16.61 14.62 -6.30
C LEU A 287 -17.42 14.86 -5.02
N GLY A 288 -18.70 15.26 -5.13
CA GLY A 288 -19.55 15.61 -4.00
C GLY A 288 -20.46 14.49 -3.49
N VAL A 289 -20.50 13.33 -4.15
CA VAL A 289 -21.47 12.24 -3.93
C VAL A 289 -21.80 12.03 -2.43
N PRO A 290 -23.10 12.04 -2.05
CA PRO A 290 -24.29 11.92 -2.91
C PRO A 290 -24.79 13.21 -3.57
N TYR A 291 -24.25 14.38 -3.26
CA TYR A 291 -24.69 15.67 -3.83
C TYR A 291 -23.60 16.30 -4.70
N SER A 292 -23.87 17.39 -5.42
CA SER A 292 -22.78 18.13 -6.06
C SER A 292 -21.91 18.83 -5.01
N LEU A 293 -20.64 19.09 -5.35
CA LEU A 293 -19.74 19.88 -4.50
C LEU A 293 -20.37 21.24 -4.17
N ASN A 294 -20.54 21.51 -2.87
CA ASN A 294 -21.02 22.80 -2.41
C ASN A 294 -19.84 23.76 -2.21
N PHE A 295 -19.59 24.60 -3.21
CA PHE A 295 -18.47 25.55 -3.20
C PHE A 295 -18.59 26.66 -2.15
N ARG A 296 -19.76 26.83 -1.50
CA ARG A 296 -19.93 27.80 -0.39
C ARG A 296 -19.36 27.31 0.92
N ILE A 297 -19.23 25.99 1.10
CA ILE A 297 -18.87 25.37 2.37
C ILE A 297 -17.51 24.67 2.28
N ILE A 298 -17.17 24.10 1.13
CA ILE A 298 -15.91 23.39 0.96
C ILE A 298 -14.72 24.38 1.01
N PRO A 299 -13.69 24.13 1.85
CA PRO A 299 -12.52 24.98 1.87
C PRO A 299 -11.74 24.91 0.55
N LYS A 300 -11.14 26.03 0.11
CA LYS A 300 -10.25 26.07 -1.07
C LYS A 300 -9.03 25.15 -0.98
N ARG A 301 -8.65 24.77 0.25
CA ARG A 301 -7.56 23.83 0.53
C ARG A 301 -8.00 22.36 0.46
N ASP A 302 -9.30 22.09 0.34
CA ASP A 302 -9.79 20.71 0.19
C ASP A 302 -9.30 20.15 -1.16
N PRO A 303 -8.69 18.95 -1.18
CA PRO A 303 -8.20 18.32 -2.41
C PRO A 303 -9.27 18.18 -3.50
N ARG A 304 -10.55 18.05 -3.15
CA ARG A 304 -11.64 17.98 -4.13
C ARG A 304 -11.86 19.32 -4.80
N TYR A 305 -11.84 20.43 -4.04
CA TYR A 305 -11.95 21.77 -4.61
C TYR A 305 -10.78 22.05 -5.55
N GLN A 306 -9.56 21.71 -5.12
CA GLN A 306 -8.35 21.94 -5.91
C GLN A 306 -8.32 21.11 -7.20
N ASN A 307 -8.73 19.84 -7.13
CA ASN A 307 -8.89 18.98 -8.30
C ASN A 307 -9.95 19.53 -9.26
N PHE A 308 -11.14 19.89 -8.75
CA PHE A 308 -12.18 20.52 -9.56
C PHE A 308 -11.68 21.79 -10.25
N GLN A 309 -11.00 22.66 -9.51
CA GLN A 309 -10.46 23.91 -10.02
C GLN A 309 -9.43 23.67 -11.14
N ALA A 310 -8.48 22.76 -10.91
CA ALA A 310 -7.46 22.40 -11.88
C ALA A 310 -8.06 21.77 -13.15
N TYR A 311 -9.04 20.87 -12.99
CA TYR A 311 -9.75 20.28 -14.12
C TYR A 311 -10.52 21.31 -14.94
N THR A 312 -11.24 22.22 -14.27
CA THR A 312 -12.03 23.27 -14.94
C THR A 312 -11.12 24.18 -15.78
N MET A 313 -9.95 24.56 -15.24
CA MET A 313 -8.95 25.30 -16.01
C MET A 313 -8.43 24.50 -17.21
N HIS A 314 -8.10 23.21 -17.02
CA HIS A 314 -7.65 22.35 -18.12
C HIS A 314 -8.72 22.21 -19.21
N PHE A 315 -9.97 22.00 -18.81
CA PHE A 315 -11.11 21.87 -19.72
C PHE A 315 -11.31 23.15 -20.55
N ALA A 316 -11.31 24.30 -19.88
CA ALA A 316 -11.44 25.62 -20.50
C ALA A 316 -10.34 25.87 -21.55
N GLU A 317 -9.09 25.56 -21.21
CA GLU A 317 -7.97 25.69 -22.15
C GLU A 317 -8.14 24.78 -23.38
N GLN A 318 -8.54 23.51 -23.17
CA GLN A 318 -8.69 22.55 -24.26
C GLN A 318 -9.89 22.85 -25.18
N ARG A 319 -10.97 23.47 -24.67
CA ARG A 319 -12.19 23.74 -25.44
C ARG A 319 -12.27 25.15 -26.02
N GLY A 320 -11.81 26.15 -25.28
CA GLY A 320 -11.91 27.57 -25.62
C GLY A 320 -10.57 28.31 -25.74
N GLY A 321 -9.45 27.60 -25.61
CA GLY A 321 -8.10 28.16 -25.73
C GLY A 321 -7.73 29.11 -24.60
N ALA A 322 -6.69 29.91 -24.84
CA ALA A 322 -6.11 30.80 -23.84
C ALA A 322 -7.10 31.85 -23.32
N ALA A 323 -7.98 32.37 -24.18
CA ALA A 323 -8.96 33.38 -23.79
C ALA A 323 -9.94 32.86 -22.73
N LEU A 324 -10.48 31.65 -22.93
CA LEU A 324 -11.40 31.04 -21.97
C LEU A 324 -10.67 30.64 -20.67
N LEU A 325 -9.44 30.13 -20.79
CA LEU A 325 -8.60 29.83 -19.62
C LEU A 325 -8.41 31.07 -18.72
N GLU A 326 -8.05 32.22 -19.30
CA GLU A 326 -7.83 33.45 -18.53
C GLU A 326 -9.14 33.96 -17.88
N GLN A 327 -10.26 33.84 -18.58
CA GLN A 327 -11.58 34.15 -18.00
C GLN A 327 -11.86 33.26 -16.77
N VAL A 328 -11.69 31.94 -16.90
CA VAL A 328 -11.95 30.98 -15.82
C VAL A 328 -10.99 31.18 -14.64
N LYS A 329 -9.69 31.47 -14.90
CA LYS A 329 -8.72 31.82 -13.86
C LYS A 329 -9.17 33.03 -13.05
N LYS A 330 -9.63 34.09 -13.73
CA LYS A 330 -10.13 35.30 -13.08
C LYS A 330 -11.33 34.99 -12.18
N LEU A 331 -12.30 34.23 -12.67
CA LEU A 331 -13.49 33.84 -11.89
C LEU A 331 -13.12 33.06 -10.62
N PHE A 332 -12.12 32.17 -10.67
CA PHE A 332 -11.64 31.50 -9.47
C PHE A 332 -10.88 32.42 -8.51
N ALA A 333 -10.11 33.39 -9.03
CA ALA A 333 -9.44 34.40 -8.22
C ALA A 333 -10.45 35.29 -7.48
N ASP A 334 -11.54 35.65 -8.14
CA ASP A 334 -12.65 36.46 -7.63
C ASP A 334 -13.59 35.68 -6.70
N ASN A 335 -13.28 34.40 -6.41
CA ASN A 335 -14.09 33.51 -5.57
C ASN A 335 -15.49 33.20 -6.14
N GLU A 336 -15.59 33.08 -7.46
CA GLU A 336 -16.82 32.79 -8.19
C GLU A 336 -16.81 31.40 -8.87
N PRO A 337 -16.68 30.28 -8.12
CA PRO A 337 -16.55 28.95 -8.70
C PRO A 337 -17.77 28.49 -9.51
N TYR A 338 -18.98 28.97 -9.19
CA TYR A 338 -20.19 28.71 -10.00
C TYR A 338 -20.19 29.47 -11.33
N ALA A 339 -19.63 30.68 -11.36
CA ALA A 339 -19.46 31.42 -12.61
C ALA A 339 -18.38 30.77 -13.48
N ALA A 340 -17.28 30.33 -12.87
CA ALA A 340 -16.22 29.57 -13.56
C ALA A 340 -16.78 28.27 -14.19
N LEU A 341 -17.66 27.58 -13.46
CA LEU A 341 -18.38 26.39 -13.93
C LEU A 341 -19.36 26.65 -15.07
N THR A 342 -19.93 27.85 -15.14
CA THR A 342 -20.85 28.26 -16.22
C THR A 342 -20.10 28.71 -17.46
N ALA A 343 -18.91 29.29 -17.28
CA ALA A 343 -18.06 29.76 -18.37
C ALA A 343 -17.33 28.62 -19.09
N ALA A 344 -16.84 27.63 -18.34
CA ALA A 344 -16.15 26.45 -18.86
C ALA A 344 -17.15 25.42 -19.40
#